data_AF-S0J2V8-F1
#
_entry.id   AF-S0J2V8-F1
#
_cell.length_a   1.000
_cell.length_b   1.000
_cell.length_c   1.000
_cell.angle_alpha   90.00
_cell.angle_beta   90.00
_cell.angle_gamma   90.00
#
_symmetry.space_group_name_H-M   'P 1'
#
loop_
_entity.id
_entity.type
_entity.pdbx_description
1 polymer ?
#
loop_
_entity_poly.entity_id
_entity_poly.type
_entity_poly.pdbx_seq_one_letter_code
_entity_poly.pdbx_strand_id
1 'polypeptide(L)'
;MFCQKCGKELKDDWEKCPYCGQTIGKDDVKTGGENKMSGQAEPARSENGFSEKEPKKTGRMKNILLGVGAVLVILVVLSIIFLSGSEENGYSGSSGDTQEAPTEIKTLEETGGFTQWQEDGFPGKVRANISIDFPLLNTDKNNYGVYIGTGGINIGIIMQEDEKPVKEWDWLMNAEPDEDTQKAYFNGVLKYLGQKDDGEIPVFLISDIGEGDYLGNGQETESNVDIDLEGLIGQPEEELKNAGFTYNESGMGYELLDGKVIADCMDGKVSVIILTGSGEEMLNFHGVKVGMTLEEADVLLADKYSKAGDLEGKTVYIDLEAGNGIGLVSADGSITEIDVTHFTEEELQEYMAVTQEYIFPDSNSRYLSEEEIRSIEADRLWIARNEIFARHGYIFDSEELQQYFNNTSWYVGTVPAEQFNMDEILNDFEKKNVELIEMAENERNGRNDSQETFAGRVGAYLTPYDVDGFTPRIDILEIGEDTLIFTLGVLGHPTNMLEESAQIVDANTAQLDYYGFIITFTWTDEGSILVTHQGELTGMDSGIIMPATDGQEYIWAEEFN
;
A
#
# COMPACT_ATOMS: atom_id res chain seq x y z
N MET A 1 11.98 30.31 5.57
CA MET A 1 11.74 30.62 7.01
C MET A 1 11.14 29.38 7.67
N PHE A 2 11.18 29.17 8.99
CA PHE A 2 10.53 28.01 9.61
C PHE A 2 9.45 28.47 10.59
N CYS A 3 8.30 27.78 10.61
CA CYS A 3 7.21 28.08 11.52
C CYS A 3 7.62 27.74 12.95
N GLN A 4 7.64 28.69 13.89
CA GLN A 4 8.07 28.39 15.27
C GLN A 4 7.12 27.44 16.03
N LYS A 5 5.85 27.35 15.64
CA LYS A 5 4.90 26.43 16.26
C LYS A 5 4.95 25.02 15.72
N CYS A 6 5.26 24.83 14.44
CA CYS A 6 5.18 23.50 13.81
C CYS A 6 6.45 23.05 13.09
N GLY A 7 7.53 23.83 13.15
CA GLY A 7 8.85 23.50 12.61
C GLY A 7 8.97 23.44 11.08
N LYS A 8 7.86 23.43 10.33
CA LYS A 8 7.84 23.31 8.86
C LYS A 8 8.37 24.57 8.16
N GLU A 9 8.99 24.37 7.01
CA GLU A 9 9.51 25.44 6.17
C GLU A 9 8.37 26.27 5.54
N LEU A 10 8.58 27.59 5.49
CA LEU A 10 7.65 28.62 5.05
C LEU A 10 8.31 29.47 3.97
N LYS A 11 7.51 29.84 2.97
CA LYS A 11 7.89 30.78 1.91
C LYS A 11 7.83 32.23 2.37
N ASP A 12 8.64 33.09 1.76
CA ASP A 12 8.89 34.47 2.18
C ASP A 12 7.68 35.42 2.05
N ASP A 13 6.65 35.04 1.30
CA ASP A 13 5.44 35.80 1.03
C ASP A 13 4.22 35.36 1.86
N TRP A 14 4.39 34.40 2.77
CA TRP A 14 3.29 33.88 3.58
C TRP A 14 3.07 34.70 4.86
N GLU A 15 1.88 35.29 4.99
CA GLU A 15 1.44 36.01 6.20
C GLU A 15 0.88 35.05 7.27
N LYS A 16 0.52 33.82 6.88
CA LYS A 16 0.05 32.74 7.76
C LYS A 16 0.63 31.40 7.33
N CYS A 17 1.03 30.58 8.30
CA CYS A 17 1.45 29.20 8.08
C CYS A 17 0.24 28.38 7.61
N PRO A 18 0.27 27.78 6.40
CA PRO A 18 -0.85 27.00 5.89
C PRO A 18 -1.01 25.66 6.62
N TYR A 19 0.03 25.21 7.32
CA TYR A 19 0.04 23.92 8.02
C TYR A 19 -0.55 23.97 9.43
N CYS A 20 -0.49 25.12 10.12
CA CYS A 20 -0.99 25.23 11.50
C CYS A 20 -1.75 26.53 11.81
N GLY A 21 -1.89 27.42 10.83
CA GLY A 21 -2.69 28.65 10.92
C GLY A 21 -2.02 29.82 11.66
N GLN A 22 -0.80 29.69 12.16
CA GLN A 22 -0.10 30.77 12.87
C GLN A 22 0.23 31.94 11.93
N THR A 23 0.02 33.18 12.39
CA THR A 23 0.43 34.40 11.69
C THR A 23 1.94 34.60 11.80
N ILE A 24 2.61 34.89 10.68
CA ILE A 24 4.07 34.96 10.59
C ILE A 24 4.49 36.43 10.76
N GLY A 25 5.15 36.75 11.87
CA GLY A 25 5.64 38.09 12.20
C GLY A 25 7.14 38.26 11.92
N LYS A 26 7.60 39.53 11.75
CA LYS A 26 8.99 39.88 11.40
C LYS A 26 10.07 39.42 12.42
N ASP A 27 9.67 38.95 13.59
CA ASP A 27 10.59 38.56 14.68
C ASP A 27 10.84 37.04 14.78
N ASP A 28 10.29 36.22 13.87
CA ASP A 28 10.29 34.74 13.99
C ASP A 28 11.40 34.00 13.18
N VAL A 29 12.45 34.67 12.69
CA VAL A 29 13.46 34.05 11.79
C VAL A 29 14.81 33.80 12.48
N LYS A 30 15.31 32.55 12.46
CA LYS A 30 16.73 32.20 12.64
C LYS A 30 17.33 31.61 11.36
N THR A 31 18.49 32.12 10.95
CA THR A 31 19.33 31.58 9.87
C THR A 31 20.38 30.63 10.43
N GLY A 32 20.50 29.43 9.83
CA GLY A 32 21.36 28.34 10.28
C GLY A 32 22.86 28.61 10.13
N GLY A 33 23.64 28.00 11.03
CA GLY A 33 25.10 27.96 10.98
C GLY A 33 25.60 26.60 11.47
N GLU A 34 26.41 25.96 10.62
CA GLU A 34 27.13 24.71 10.81
C GLU A 34 28.07 24.74 12.03
N ASN A 35 28.33 23.58 12.66
CA ASN A 35 29.68 23.33 13.18
C ASN A 35 30.07 21.86 13.36
N LYS A 36 31.37 21.66 13.20
CA LYS A 36 32.14 20.42 13.08
C LYS A 36 32.56 19.82 14.44
N MET A 37 32.52 18.48 14.50
CA MET A 37 33.57 17.53 14.88
C MET A 37 34.69 17.92 15.88
N SER A 38 34.74 17.21 17.03
CA SER A 38 35.93 16.70 17.77
C SER A 38 35.45 16.10 19.11
N GLY A 39 35.94 15.03 19.73
CA GLY A 39 37.04 14.08 19.51
C GLY A 39 37.12 13.14 20.75
N GLN A 40 37.54 11.89 20.50
CA GLN A 40 38.07 10.82 21.38
C GLN A 40 38.08 10.97 22.93
N ALA A 41 37.67 9.90 23.62
CA ALA A 41 38.54 9.12 24.53
C ALA A 41 37.90 7.76 24.98
N GLU A 42 38.60 6.66 24.69
CA GLU A 42 38.63 5.42 25.51
C GLU A 42 39.53 5.66 26.76
N PRO A 43 39.59 4.80 27.83
CA PRO A 43 39.41 3.34 27.83
C PRO A 43 38.74 2.71 29.09
N ALA A 44 38.42 1.41 29.05
CA ALA A 44 39.04 0.38 29.91
C ALA A 44 38.23 -0.94 29.95
N ARG A 45 38.95 -2.01 29.63
CA ARG A 45 38.64 -3.44 29.69
C ARG A 45 38.47 -3.94 31.13
N SER A 46 37.44 -4.75 31.38
CA SER A 46 37.49 -5.80 32.42
C SER A 46 36.93 -7.10 31.88
N GLU A 47 37.76 -8.13 31.89
CA GLU A 47 37.43 -9.52 31.58
C GLU A 47 36.64 -10.13 32.75
N ASN A 48 35.62 -10.94 32.44
CA ASN A 48 35.25 -12.11 33.22
C ASN A 48 34.50 -13.07 32.29
N GLY A 49 35.11 -14.22 32.01
CA GLY A 49 34.51 -15.28 31.21
C GLY A 49 33.61 -16.21 32.02
N PHE A 50 32.66 -16.85 31.34
CA PHE A 50 32.18 -18.17 31.74
C PHE A 50 31.66 -18.99 30.54
N SER A 51 32.43 -20.04 30.24
CA SER A 51 32.08 -21.36 29.71
C SER A 51 31.05 -21.51 28.57
N GLU A 52 31.59 -21.80 27.40
CA GLU A 52 30.96 -22.53 26.29
C GLU A 52 30.27 -23.84 26.74
N LYS A 53 29.14 -24.17 26.08
CA LYS A 53 28.78 -25.54 25.74
C LYS A 53 28.37 -25.59 24.27
N GLU A 54 29.22 -26.18 23.44
CA GLU A 54 28.95 -26.43 22.03
C GLU A 54 27.84 -27.48 21.79
N PRO A 55 27.15 -27.39 20.63
CA PRO A 55 26.02 -28.25 20.25
C PRO A 55 26.46 -29.57 19.56
N LYS A 56 25.58 -30.57 19.61
CA LYS A 56 25.74 -31.86 18.92
C LYS A 56 25.39 -31.74 17.43
N LYS A 57 26.34 -32.13 16.57
CA LYS A 57 26.20 -32.27 15.11
C LYS A 57 25.45 -33.55 14.71
N THR A 58 24.49 -33.44 13.79
CA THR A 58 24.16 -34.43 12.73
C THR A 58 23.41 -33.68 11.63
N GLY A 59 24.01 -33.39 10.47
CA GLY A 59 23.85 -34.22 9.28
C GLY A 59 24.03 -33.33 8.05
N ARG A 60 24.92 -33.75 7.15
CA ARG A 60 25.56 -32.95 6.09
C ARG A 60 24.66 -32.90 4.84
N MET A 61 24.23 -31.72 4.40
CA MET A 61 23.76 -31.49 3.03
C MET A 61 24.56 -30.37 2.35
N LYS A 62 24.80 -30.56 1.06
CA LYS A 62 25.85 -29.93 0.25
C LYS A 62 25.62 -28.43 0.08
N ASN A 63 26.70 -27.67 0.20
CA ASN A 63 26.80 -26.27 -0.19
C ASN A 63 26.31 -26.05 -1.62
N ILE A 64 25.26 -25.25 -1.79
CA ILE A 64 25.04 -24.43 -2.97
C ILE A 64 25.13 -22.98 -2.46
N LEU A 65 26.11 -22.22 -2.97
CA LEU A 65 26.18 -20.78 -2.80
C LEU A 65 25.07 -20.16 -3.66
N LEU A 66 24.06 -19.58 -3.01
CA LEU A 66 23.09 -18.61 -3.54
C LEU A 66 22.84 -17.68 -2.33
N GLY A 67 23.17 -16.40 -2.28
CA GLY A 67 23.20 -15.41 -3.35
C GLY A 67 21.79 -14.87 -3.56
N VAL A 68 21.40 -13.89 -2.73
CA VAL A 68 20.17 -13.06 -2.84
C VAL A 68 18.86 -13.87 -2.82
N GLY A 69 18.35 -14.25 -1.65
CA GLY A 69 17.15 -15.08 -1.53
C GLY A 69 16.19 -14.55 -0.47
N ALA A 70 14.99 -14.15 -0.92
CA ALA A 70 13.68 -14.37 -0.28
C ALA A 70 12.71 -13.17 -0.32
N VAL A 71 13.16 -11.93 -0.16
CA VAL A 71 12.38 -10.77 -0.68
C VAL A 71 12.24 -10.92 -2.19
N LEU A 72 13.31 -11.38 -2.85
CA LEU A 72 13.25 -11.85 -4.24
C LEU A 72 12.39 -13.09 -4.42
N VAL A 73 12.06 -13.93 -3.43
CA VAL A 73 11.20 -15.12 -3.69
C VAL A 73 9.73 -14.74 -3.57
N ILE A 74 9.33 -13.87 -2.65
CA ILE A 74 7.97 -13.31 -2.64
C ILE A 74 7.77 -12.38 -3.83
N LEU A 75 8.74 -11.51 -4.13
CA LEU A 75 8.72 -10.69 -5.34
C LEU A 75 8.87 -11.53 -6.60
N VAL A 76 9.58 -12.67 -6.63
CA VAL A 76 9.68 -13.54 -7.82
C VAL A 76 8.50 -14.48 -7.94
N VAL A 77 7.90 -14.97 -6.86
CA VAL A 77 6.64 -15.73 -6.90
C VAL A 77 5.55 -14.78 -7.36
N LEU A 78 5.39 -13.61 -6.73
CA LEU A 78 4.41 -12.62 -7.15
C LEU A 78 4.73 -11.94 -8.49
N SER A 79 6.00 -11.79 -8.88
CA SER A 79 6.34 -11.30 -10.23
C SER A 79 6.14 -12.41 -11.26
N ILE A 80 6.50 -13.67 -11.02
CA ILE A 80 6.17 -14.80 -11.93
C ILE A 80 4.64 -14.91 -12.10
N ILE A 81 3.88 -14.65 -11.04
CA ILE A 81 2.40 -14.56 -11.02
C ILE A 81 1.85 -13.45 -11.93
N PHE A 82 2.59 -12.35 -12.17
CA PHE A 82 2.15 -11.19 -12.98
C PHE A 82 3.04 -10.89 -14.21
N LEU A 83 4.03 -11.73 -14.55
CA LEU A 83 5.06 -11.49 -15.59
C LEU A 83 4.76 -12.09 -16.98
N SER A 84 3.55 -12.57 -17.26
CA SER A 84 3.18 -12.95 -18.64
C SER A 84 2.86 -11.70 -19.48
N GLY A 85 3.83 -10.81 -19.68
CA GLY A 85 3.60 -9.60 -20.49
C GLY A 85 4.82 -8.70 -20.67
N SER A 86 5.81 -9.12 -21.47
CA SER A 86 6.54 -8.26 -22.43
C SER A 86 7.85 -8.91 -22.91
N GLU A 87 7.88 -9.35 -24.17
CA GLU A 87 9.13 -9.33 -24.95
C GLU A 87 8.83 -8.84 -26.38
N GLU A 88 9.30 -7.63 -26.68
CA GLU A 88 9.42 -7.09 -28.04
C GLU A 88 10.44 -7.92 -28.84
N ASN A 89 10.13 -8.27 -30.09
CA ASN A 89 11.17 -8.54 -31.08
C ASN A 89 10.72 -8.09 -32.48
N GLY A 90 11.48 -7.15 -33.03
CA GLY A 90 11.32 -6.66 -34.39
C GLY A 90 12.04 -7.50 -35.45
N TYR A 91 11.75 -7.10 -36.70
CA TYR A 91 12.56 -7.19 -37.93
C TYR A 91 12.07 -8.08 -39.09
N SER A 92 11.34 -7.43 -40.01
CA SER A 92 11.52 -7.29 -41.48
C SER A 92 11.46 -8.47 -42.48
N GLY A 93 10.77 -8.21 -43.61
CA GLY A 93 11.18 -8.59 -44.98
C GLY A 93 10.18 -9.43 -45.79
N SER A 94 9.23 -8.82 -46.52
CA SER A 94 9.29 -8.42 -47.95
C SER A 94 8.81 -9.46 -49.00
N SER A 95 7.70 -9.08 -49.65
CA SER A 95 7.37 -9.10 -51.10
C SER A 95 7.27 -10.40 -51.92
N GLY A 96 6.12 -10.56 -52.60
CA GLY A 96 5.97 -11.33 -53.84
C GLY A 96 4.54 -11.31 -54.41
N ASP A 97 4.31 -10.52 -55.47
CA ASP A 97 3.10 -10.54 -56.31
C ASP A 97 2.88 -11.92 -56.98
N THR A 98 1.63 -12.39 -57.15
CA THR A 98 0.80 -12.24 -58.38
C THR A 98 -0.40 -13.22 -58.41
N GLN A 99 -1.61 -12.67 -58.66
CA GLN A 99 -2.80 -13.20 -59.39
C GLN A 99 -3.77 -14.31 -58.86
N GLU A 100 -5.07 -13.89 -58.88
CA GLU A 100 -6.34 -14.59 -59.21
C GLU A 100 -7.06 -15.56 -58.24
N ALA A 101 -8.29 -15.20 -57.84
CA ALA A 101 -9.50 -16.03 -57.59
C ALA A 101 -10.62 -15.11 -57.03
N PRO A 102 -11.93 -15.47 -57.04
CA PRO A 102 -12.95 -14.61 -56.45
C PRO A 102 -12.71 -14.55 -54.93
N THR A 103 -12.20 -13.42 -54.46
CA THR A 103 -11.92 -13.18 -53.04
C THR A 103 -13.22 -13.33 -52.27
N GLU A 104 -13.25 -14.34 -51.42
CA GLU A 104 -14.18 -14.42 -50.30
C GLU A 104 -14.14 -13.08 -49.56
N ILE A 105 -15.29 -12.39 -49.49
CA ILE A 105 -15.39 -11.08 -48.84
C ILE A 105 -15.48 -11.35 -47.35
N LYS A 106 -14.34 -11.16 -46.67
CA LYS A 106 -14.23 -11.25 -45.21
C LYS A 106 -14.88 -10.06 -44.52
N THR A 107 -15.30 -10.22 -43.27
CA THR A 107 -15.68 -9.10 -42.40
C THR A 107 -14.44 -8.32 -41.97
N LEU A 108 -14.65 -7.09 -41.49
CA LEU A 108 -13.55 -6.25 -41.00
C LEU A 108 -12.82 -6.91 -39.82
N GLU A 109 -13.56 -7.61 -38.96
CA GLU A 109 -13.05 -8.41 -37.85
C GLU A 109 -12.17 -9.55 -38.35
N GLU A 110 -12.61 -10.29 -39.38
CA GLU A 110 -11.84 -11.37 -40.01
C GLU A 110 -10.56 -10.88 -40.73
N THR A 111 -10.39 -9.57 -40.89
CA THR A 111 -9.17 -8.93 -41.39
C THR A 111 -8.28 -8.33 -40.28
N GLY A 112 -8.58 -8.58 -39.00
CA GLY A 112 -7.83 -8.02 -37.87
C GLY A 112 -8.27 -6.61 -37.48
N GLY A 113 -9.47 -6.18 -37.86
CA GLY A 113 -10.00 -4.86 -37.57
C GLY A 113 -9.45 -3.75 -38.49
N PHE A 114 -9.91 -2.51 -38.28
CA PHE A 114 -9.58 -1.40 -39.17
C PHE A 114 -8.09 -1.03 -39.18
N THR A 115 -7.43 -1.11 -38.02
CA THR A 115 -6.00 -0.80 -37.88
C THR A 115 -5.14 -1.79 -38.67
N GLN A 116 -5.33 -3.10 -38.48
CA GLN A 116 -4.59 -4.11 -39.23
C GLN A 116 -4.89 -4.01 -40.72
N TRP A 117 -6.17 -3.79 -41.06
CA TRP A 117 -6.55 -3.61 -42.46
C TRP A 117 -5.90 -2.38 -43.09
N GLN A 118 -5.68 -1.29 -42.34
CA GLN A 118 -4.94 -0.12 -42.76
C GLN A 118 -3.43 -0.39 -42.91
N GLU A 119 -2.83 -1.11 -41.96
CA GLU A 119 -1.42 -1.50 -41.99
C GLU A 119 -1.09 -2.39 -43.20
N ASP A 120 -2.02 -3.27 -43.56
CA ASP A 120 -1.92 -4.14 -44.74
C ASP A 120 -2.10 -3.38 -46.06
N GLY A 121 -2.39 -2.07 -46.00
CA GLY A 121 -2.61 -1.20 -47.15
C GLY A 121 -4.01 -1.33 -47.76
N PHE A 122 -5.00 -1.73 -46.97
CA PHE A 122 -6.39 -1.98 -47.36
C PHE A 122 -6.52 -2.94 -48.57
N PRO A 123 -6.00 -4.17 -48.49
CA PRO A 123 -6.04 -5.09 -49.62
C PRO A 123 -7.48 -5.56 -49.87
N GLY A 124 -8.02 -5.23 -51.05
CA GLY A 124 -9.23 -5.87 -51.58
C GLY A 124 -10.57 -5.26 -51.13
N LYS A 125 -11.55 -6.14 -50.85
CA LYS A 125 -12.92 -5.79 -50.42
C LYS A 125 -13.15 -6.37 -49.03
N VAL A 126 -13.77 -5.60 -48.14
CA VAL A 126 -14.15 -6.06 -46.79
C VAL A 126 -15.60 -5.72 -46.51
N ARG A 127 -16.29 -6.57 -45.75
CA ARG A 127 -17.62 -6.26 -45.22
C ARG A 127 -17.47 -5.55 -43.87
N ALA A 128 -18.03 -4.36 -43.74
CA ALA A 128 -17.91 -3.55 -42.54
C ALA A 128 -19.24 -2.89 -42.16
N ASN A 129 -19.42 -2.68 -40.86
CA ASN A 129 -20.46 -1.81 -40.35
C ASN A 129 -20.06 -0.36 -40.60
N ILE A 130 -21.01 0.46 -41.01
CA ILE A 130 -20.83 1.90 -41.17
C ILE A 130 -21.96 2.66 -40.47
N SER A 131 -21.65 3.83 -39.94
CA SER A 131 -22.65 4.75 -39.40
C SER A 131 -22.51 6.15 -39.99
N ILE A 132 -23.64 6.82 -40.15
CA ILE A 132 -23.74 8.13 -40.80
C ILE A 132 -24.60 9.04 -39.94
N ASP A 133 -24.08 10.22 -39.61
CA ASP A 133 -24.79 11.22 -38.81
C ASP A 133 -25.95 11.86 -39.59
N PHE A 134 -27.09 12.02 -38.91
CA PHE A 134 -28.27 12.74 -39.38
C PHE A 134 -28.47 14.04 -38.58
N PRO A 135 -29.01 15.11 -39.21
CA PRO A 135 -29.41 15.18 -40.61
C PRO A 135 -28.21 15.20 -41.56
N LEU A 136 -28.38 14.61 -42.76
CA LEU A 136 -27.32 14.56 -43.75
C LEU A 136 -26.84 15.95 -44.17
N LEU A 137 -25.53 16.14 -44.21
CA LEU A 137 -24.87 17.38 -44.59
C LEU A 137 -24.22 17.22 -45.98
N ASN A 138 -24.47 18.13 -46.91
CA ASN A 138 -23.87 18.14 -48.26
C ASN A 138 -24.34 17.00 -49.20
N THR A 139 -25.64 16.75 -49.28
CA THR A 139 -26.25 15.69 -50.12
C THR A 139 -26.11 15.89 -51.65
N ASP A 140 -25.64 17.05 -52.11
CA ASP A 140 -25.39 17.31 -53.54
C ASP A 140 -24.04 16.75 -54.06
N LYS A 141 -23.18 16.22 -53.18
CA LYS A 141 -21.90 15.58 -53.56
C LYS A 141 -22.09 14.10 -53.87
N ASN A 142 -21.17 13.48 -54.61
CA ASN A 142 -21.16 12.05 -54.93
C ASN A 142 -20.39 11.18 -53.93
N ASN A 143 -20.03 11.76 -52.78
CA ASN A 143 -19.29 11.10 -51.71
C ASN A 143 -19.79 11.61 -50.36
N TYR A 144 -19.62 10.79 -49.33
CA TYR A 144 -20.08 11.12 -47.98
C TYR A 144 -19.11 10.57 -46.93
N GLY A 145 -18.95 11.30 -45.82
CA GLY A 145 -18.11 10.89 -44.70
C GLY A 145 -18.88 9.94 -43.78
N VAL A 146 -18.24 8.84 -43.37
CA VAL A 146 -18.86 7.81 -42.54
C VAL A 146 -17.91 7.37 -41.45
N TYR A 147 -18.47 6.80 -40.39
CA TYR A 147 -17.69 6.01 -39.45
C TYR A 147 -17.67 4.55 -39.88
N ILE A 148 -16.54 3.86 -39.72
CA ILE A 148 -16.34 2.48 -40.15
C ILE A 148 -15.96 1.62 -38.95
N GLY A 149 -16.60 0.46 -38.85
CA GLY A 149 -16.40 -0.50 -37.77
C GLY A 149 -17.28 -0.23 -36.56
N THR A 150 -17.16 -1.14 -35.60
CA THR A 150 -17.94 -1.17 -34.36
C THR A 150 -17.56 0.02 -33.46
N GLY A 151 -18.55 0.72 -32.91
CA GLY A 151 -18.31 1.89 -32.02
C GLY A 151 -18.01 3.23 -32.72
N GLY A 152 -17.92 3.27 -34.05
CA GLY A 152 -17.85 4.53 -34.81
C GLY A 152 -16.58 5.36 -34.61
N ILE A 153 -15.45 4.71 -34.30
CA ILE A 153 -14.19 5.39 -33.95
C ILE A 153 -13.37 5.76 -35.21
N ASN A 154 -13.46 4.97 -36.27
CA ASN A 154 -12.68 5.21 -37.50
C ASN A 154 -13.48 6.00 -38.52
N ILE A 155 -12.83 6.90 -39.25
CA ILE A 155 -13.45 7.77 -40.26
C ILE A 155 -13.02 7.38 -41.67
N GLY A 156 -13.96 7.45 -42.62
CA GLY A 156 -13.69 7.24 -44.04
C GLY A 156 -14.67 7.98 -44.93
N ILE A 157 -14.41 7.95 -46.24
CA ILE A 157 -15.29 8.54 -47.26
C ILE A 157 -15.80 7.41 -48.15
N ILE A 158 -17.11 7.31 -48.35
CA ILE A 158 -17.71 6.33 -49.27
C ILE A 158 -18.24 6.97 -50.54
N MET A 159 -18.30 6.18 -51.61
CA MET A 159 -18.85 6.50 -52.93
C MET A 159 -19.56 5.28 -53.52
N GLN A 160 -20.63 5.48 -54.31
CA GLN A 160 -21.27 4.40 -55.07
C GLN A 160 -20.62 4.18 -56.45
N GLU A 161 -20.74 2.97 -57.00
CA GLU A 161 -20.19 2.62 -58.34
C GLU A 161 -20.75 3.47 -59.49
N ASP A 162 -21.99 3.94 -59.35
CA ASP A 162 -22.64 4.79 -60.36
C ASP A 162 -22.36 6.29 -60.17
N GLU A 163 -21.54 6.66 -59.19
CA GLU A 163 -21.12 8.03 -58.85
C GLU A 163 -22.27 9.04 -58.69
N LYS A 164 -23.48 8.56 -58.37
CA LYS A 164 -24.63 9.46 -58.17
C LYS A 164 -24.41 10.39 -56.98
N PRO A 165 -25.00 11.61 -57.02
CA PRO A 165 -25.09 12.46 -55.84
C PRO A 165 -25.79 11.74 -54.66
N VAL A 166 -25.38 12.03 -53.43
CA VAL A 166 -25.88 11.41 -52.19
C VAL A 166 -27.40 11.54 -52.04
N LYS A 167 -27.98 12.66 -52.50
CA LYS A 167 -29.44 12.86 -52.54
C LYS A 167 -30.21 11.84 -53.41
N GLU A 168 -29.50 11.07 -54.23
CA GLU A 168 -30.06 10.02 -55.09
C GLU A 168 -29.70 8.61 -54.56
N TRP A 169 -29.08 8.50 -53.39
CA TRP A 169 -28.76 7.21 -52.76
C TRP A 169 -29.99 6.70 -52.01
N ASP A 170 -30.82 5.88 -52.67
CA ASP A 170 -32.11 5.43 -52.14
C ASP A 170 -32.02 4.81 -50.73
N TRP A 171 -31.02 3.97 -50.47
CA TRP A 171 -30.82 3.33 -49.16
C TRP A 171 -30.51 4.34 -48.04
N LEU A 172 -29.79 5.42 -48.36
CA LEU A 172 -29.40 6.42 -47.36
C LEU A 172 -30.48 7.48 -47.17
N MET A 173 -31.14 7.89 -48.26
CA MET A 173 -32.19 8.90 -48.22
C MET A 173 -33.50 8.40 -47.60
N ASN A 174 -33.73 7.09 -47.60
CA ASN A 174 -34.87 6.45 -46.95
C ASN A 174 -34.51 5.82 -45.60
N ALA A 175 -33.28 5.99 -45.12
CA ALA A 175 -32.87 5.44 -43.84
C ALA A 175 -33.62 6.11 -42.69
N GLU A 176 -34.02 5.31 -41.71
CA GLU A 176 -34.60 5.77 -40.45
C GLU A 176 -33.46 5.88 -39.44
N PRO A 177 -32.94 7.09 -39.12
CA PRO A 177 -31.89 7.22 -38.13
C PRO A 177 -32.44 6.88 -36.75
N ASP A 178 -31.58 6.27 -35.94
CA ASP A 178 -31.85 5.97 -34.54
C ASP A 178 -32.20 7.26 -33.77
N GLU A 179 -33.25 7.20 -32.95
CA GLU A 179 -33.82 8.38 -32.30
C GLU A 179 -32.85 8.99 -31.27
N ASP A 180 -32.02 8.17 -30.62
CA ASP A 180 -31.15 8.58 -29.51
C ASP A 180 -29.79 9.09 -30.02
N THR A 181 -29.20 8.39 -30.98
CA THR A 181 -27.89 8.75 -31.54
C THR A 181 -27.94 9.70 -32.72
N GLN A 182 -29.10 9.83 -33.37
CA GLN A 182 -29.26 10.56 -34.62
C GLN A 182 -28.32 10.02 -35.73
N LYS A 183 -28.05 8.72 -35.75
CA LYS A 183 -27.25 8.07 -36.80
C LYS A 183 -28.07 7.01 -37.52
N ALA A 184 -27.79 6.82 -38.80
CA ALA A 184 -28.25 5.64 -39.52
C ALA A 184 -27.09 4.65 -39.71
N TYR A 185 -27.41 3.36 -39.69
CA TYR A 185 -26.43 2.30 -39.62
C TYR A 185 -26.64 1.28 -40.73
N PHE A 186 -25.53 0.81 -41.30
CA PHE A 186 -25.56 -0.07 -42.44
C PHE A 186 -24.44 -1.09 -42.36
N ASN A 187 -24.66 -2.26 -42.93
CA ASN A 187 -23.59 -3.21 -43.23
C ASN A 187 -23.34 -3.18 -44.74
N GLY A 188 -22.12 -2.86 -45.14
CA GLY A 188 -21.76 -2.71 -46.54
C GLY A 188 -20.42 -3.33 -46.87
N VAL A 189 -20.23 -3.68 -48.14
CA VAL A 189 -18.94 -4.11 -48.66
C VAL A 189 -18.18 -2.88 -49.14
N LEU A 190 -17.07 -2.59 -48.47
CA LEU A 190 -16.14 -1.50 -48.77
C LEU A 190 -14.98 -2.01 -49.63
N LYS A 191 -14.69 -1.30 -50.71
CA LYS A 191 -13.50 -1.50 -51.53
C LYS A 191 -12.65 -0.25 -51.50
N TYR A 192 -11.41 -0.36 -51.07
CA TYR A 192 -10.51 0.79 -50.99
C TYR A 192 -10.15 1.37 -52.38
N LEU A 193 -10.17 2.70 -52.49
CA LEU A 193 -9.87 3.47 -53.70
C LEU A 193 -8.64 4.38 -53.57
N GLY A 194 -8.13 4.58 -52.36
CA GLY A 194 -7.01 5.48 -52.06
C GLY A 194 -7.33 6.42 -50.89
N GLN A 195 -6.43 7.36 -50.60
CA GLN A 195 -6.60 8.37 -49.55
C GLN A 195 -6.82 9.78 -50.12
N LYS A 196 -7.50 10.63 -49.35
CA LYS A 196 -7.61 12.08 -49.55
C LYS A 196 -6.83 12.83 -48.46
N ASP A 197 -6.63 14.13 -48.68
CA ASP A 197 -5.96 15.05 -47.75
C ASP A 197 -4.56 14.56 -47.34
N ASP A 198 -3.66 14.49 -48.33
CA ASP A 198 -2.25 14.10 -48.17
C ASP A 198 -2.00 12.71 -47.52
N GLY A 199 -3.00 11.83 -47.53
CA GLY A 199 -2.87 10.44 -47.05
C GLY A 199 -3.67 10.14 -45.77
N GLU A 200 -4.40 11.11 -45.22
CA GLU A 200 -5.02 10.96 -43.89
C GLU A 200 -6.37 10.24 -43.92
N ILE A 201 -7.21 10.43 -44.95
CA ILE A 201 -8.59 9.91 -44.95
C ILE A 201 -8.80 8.88 -46.07
N PRO A 202 -9.10 7.60 -45.74
CA PRO A 202 -9.32 6.58 -46.75
C PRO A 202 -10.67 6.75 -47.46
N VAL A 203 -10.67 6.49 -48.77
CA VAL A 203 -11.82 6.56 -49.66
C VAL A 203 -12.19 5.15 -50.13
N PHE A 204 -13.47 4.81 -50.05
CA PHE A 204 -14.00 3.50 -50.37
C PHE A 204 -15.14 3.59 -51.38
N LEU A 205 -15.23 2.55 -52.21
CA LEU A 205 -16.42 2.22 -52.97
C LEU A 205 -17.31 1.34 -52.09
N ILE A 206 -18.58 1.71 -51.93
CA ILE A 206 -19.55 0.92 -51.17
C ILE A 206 -20.47 0.14 -52.11
N SER A 207 -20.73 -1.12 -51.76
CA SER A 207 -21.61 -2.03 -52.48
C SER A 207 -22.30 -3.00 -51.50
N ASP A 208 -23.30 -3.73 -52.00
CA ASP A 208 -23.98 -4.81 -51.25
C ASP A 208 -24.44 -4.38 -49.85
N ILE A 209 -25.17 -3.27 -49.82
CA ILE A 209 -25.65 -2.60 -48.61
C ILE A 209 -26.89 -3.32 -48.11
N GLY A 210 -26.79 -3.90 -46.91
CA GLY A 210 -27.95 -4.32 -46.13
C GLY A 210 -28.32 -3.24 -45.12
N GLU A 211 -29.61 -2.92 -45.02
CA GLU A 211 -30.16 -2.37 -43.78
C GLU A 211 -29.91 -3.44 -42.71
N GLY A 212 -29.07 -3.11 -41.73
CA GLY A 212 -28.83 -3.97 -40.59
C GLY A 212 -29.56 -3.39 -39.39
N ASP A 213 -30.06 -4.26 -38.51
CA ASP A 213 -30.55 -3.92 -37.17
C ASP A 213 -29.38 -3.51 -36.26
N TYR A 214 -28.50 -2.63 -36.74
CA TYR A 214 -27.34 -2.15 -36.03
C TYR A 214 -27.75 -0.82 -35.38
N LEU A 215 -28.35 -0.88 -34.20
CA LEU A 215 -28.63 0.30 -33.39
C LEU A 215 -27.30 0.74 -32.79
N GLY A 216 -26.81 1.92 -33.16
CA GLY A 216 -25.76 2.52 -32.34
C GLY A 216 -26.37 3.23 -31.15
N ASN A 217 -25.57 3.17 -30.10
CA ASN A 217 -25.78 3.47 -28.70
C ASN A 217 -27.18 3.18 -28.13
N GLY A 218 -27.22 2.19 -27.25
CA GLY A 218 -28.05 2.29 -26.06
C GLY A 218 -29.44 1.69 -26.20
N GLN A 219 -29.53 0.41 -26.49
CA GLN A 219 -30.30 -0.48 -25.63
C GLN A 219 -29.86 -1.92 -25.83
N GLU A 220 -29.34 -2.49 -24.74
CA GLU A 220 -29.47 -3.90 -24.39
C GLU A 220 -29.39 -4.85 -25.58
N THR A 221 -28.16 -5.24 -25.93
CA THR A 221 -28.04 -6.69 -26.04
C THR A 221 -28.57 -7.23 -24.71
N GLU A 222 -29.59 -8.10 -24.74
CA GLU A 222 -29.54 -9.25 -23.84
C GLU A 222 -28.31 -10.10 -24.23
N SER A 223 -27.13 -9.50 -24.10
CA SER A 223 -25.90 -10.11 -23.69
C SER A 223 -25.47 -9.39 -22.41
N ASN A 224 -26.42 -9.20 -21.48
CA ASN A 224 -26.15 -9.72 -20.15
C ASN A 224 -26.11 -11.27 -20.26
N VAL A 225 -25.18 -11.79 -21.08
CA VAL A 225 -24.41 -12.91 -20.58
C VAL A 225 -23.65 -12.19 -19.48
N ASP A 226 -24.22 -12.24 -18.28
CA ASP A 226 -23.51 -11.95 -17.06
C ASP A 226 -22.40 -12.98 -17.05
N ILE A 227 -21.32 -12.68 -17.79
CA ILE A 227 -20.18 -13.57 -17.92
C ILE A 227 -19.56 -13.50 -16.55
N ASP A 228 -19.85 -14.53 -15.78
CA ASP A 228 -19.28 -14.73 -14.45
C ASP A 228 -17.80 -15.02 -14.61
N LEU A 229 -17.00 -13.97 -14.76
CA LEU A 229 -15.54 -14.06 -14.88
C LEU A 229 -14.94 -14.73 -13.64
N GLU A 230 -15.54 -14.51 -12.47
CA GLU A 230 -15.17 -15.19 -11.23
C GLU A 230 -15.51 -16.69 -11.27
N GLY A 231 -16.57 -17.08 -11.97
CA GLY A 231 -16.90 -18.47 -12.23
C GLY A 231 -16.00 -19.15 -13.27
N LEU A 232 -15.31 -18.40 -14.12
CA LEU A 232 -14.43 -18.93 -15.17
C LEU A 232 -12.99 -19.21 -14.68
N ILE A 233 -12.50 -18.42 -13.72
CA ILE A 233 -11.14 -18.57 -13.19
C ILE A 233 -10.96 -19.97 -12.55
N GLY A 234 -9.88 -20.67 -12.88
CA GLY A 234 -9.60 -22.04 -12.45
C GLY A 234 -10.39 -23.15 -13.17
N GLN A 235 -11.33 -22.81 -14.07
CA GLN A 235 -12.09 -23.79 -14.87
C GLN A 235 -11.30 -24.30 -16.08
N PRO A 236 -11.72 -25.42 -16.72
CA PRO A 236 -11.10 -25.87 -17.97
C PRO A 236 -11.19 -24.83 -19.09
N GLU A 237 -10.17 -24.79 -19.94
CA GLU A 237 -10.05 -23.87 -21.09
C GLU A 237 -11.29 -23.84 -22.01
N GLU A 238 -12.01 -24.95 -22.15
CA GLU A 238 -13.22 -25.03 -22.98
C GLU A 238 -14.37 -24.12 -22.47
N GLU A 239 -14.39 -23.79 -21.18
CA GLU A 239 -15.40 -22.89 -20.62
C GLU A 239 -15.24 -21.44 -21.12
N LEU A 240 -14.02 -21.03 -21.51
CA LEU A 240 -13.81 -19.73 -22.15
C LEU A 240 -14.55 -19.65 -23.49
N LYS A 241 -14.49 -20.71 -24.30
CA LYS A 241 -15.21 -20.77 -25.58
C LYS A 241 -16.72 -20.76 -25.37
N ASN A 242 -17.20 -21.46 -24.34
CA ASN A 242 -18.62 -21.44 -23.97
C ASN A 242 -19.08 -20.04 -23.51
N ALA A 243 -18.19 -19.29 -22.87
CA ALA A 243 -18.41 -17.91 -22.47
C ALA A 243 -18.21 -16.88 -23.59
N GLY A 244 -17.90 -17.32 -24.81
CA GLY A 244 -17.79 -16.47 -25.99
C GLY A 244 -16.40 -15.87 -26.23
N PHE A 245 -15.38 -16.30 -25.48
CA PHE A 245 -14.01 -15.91 -25.77
C PHE A 245 -13.50 -16.56 -27.07
N THR A 246 -12.68 -15.82 -27.80
CA THR A 246 -12.02 -16.28 -29.01
C THR A 246 -10.53 -16.41 -28.79
N TYR A 247 -9.92 -17.51 -29.23
CA TYR A 247 -8.47 -17.70 -29.11
C TYR A 247 -7.73 -16.82 -30.13
N ASN A 248 -6.77 -16.03 -29.67
CA ASN A 248 -5.92 -15.19 -30.51
C ASN A 248 -4.52 -15.82 -30.63
N GLU A 249 -4.22 -16.43 -31.78
CA GLU A 249 -2.92 -17.10 -32.04
C GLU A 249 -1.72 -16.13 -32.04
N SER A 250 -1.94 -14.82 -32.15
CA SER A 250 -0.89 -13.78 -32.17
C SER A 250 -0.82 -12.97 -30.87
N GLY A 251 -1.78 -13.15 -29.95
CA GLY A 251 -1.92 -12.44 -28.68
C GLY A 251 -1.70 -13.34 -27.46
N MET A 252 -2.00 -12.81 -26.27
CA MET A 252 -1.83 -13.51 -24.99
C MET A 252 -3.06 -14.38 -24.65
N GLY A 253 -3.35 -15.38 -25.48
CA GLY A 253 -4.39 -16.37 -25.19
C GLY A 253 -5.77 -16.03 -25.76
N TYR A 254 -6.80 -16.17 -24.93
CA TYR A 254 -8.20 -15.95 -25.27
C TYR A 254 -8.59 -14.50 -25.08
N GLU A 255 -9.43 -13.95 -25.95
CA GLU A 255 -9.88 -12.56 -25.87
C GLU A 255 -11.40 -12.42 -25.98
N LEU A 256 -11.90 -11.34 -25.39
CA LEU A 256 -13.29 -10.92 -25.41
C LEU A 256 -13.34 -9.38 -25.43
N LEU A 257 -14.45 -8.81 -25.92
CA LEU A 257 -14.66 -7.37 -26.01
C LEU A 257 -13.53 -6.63 -26.75
N ASP A 258 -13.13 -7.17 -27.90
CA ASP A 258 -12.05 -6.62 -28.75
C ASP A 258 -10.72 -6.46 -27.99
N GLY A 259 -10.33 -7.49 -27.24
CA GLY A 259 -9.07 -7.53 -26.49
C GLY A 259 -9.08 -6.75 -25.17
N LYS A 260 -10.22 -6.18 -24.76
CA LYS A 260 -10.39 -5.53 -23.45
C LYS A 260 -10.43 -6.52 -22.31
N VAL A 261 -10.83 -7.77 -22.58
CA VAL A 261 -10.74 -8.86 -21.60
C VAL A 261 -9.91 -9.96 -22.22
N ILE A 262 -8.80 -10.30 -21.57
CA ILE A 262 -7.85 -11.31 -22.00
C ILE A 262 -7.84 -12.42 -20.96
N ALA A 263 -7.85 -13.67 -21.38
CA ALA A 263 -7.74 -14.81 -20.50
C ALA A 263 -6.63 -15.75 -20.99
N ASP A 264 -5.77 -16.19 -20.09
CA ASP A 264 -4.72 -17.16 -20.38
C ASP A 264 -4.92 -18.44 -19.58
N CYS A 265 -4.43 -19.54 -20.14
CA CYS A 265 -4.61 -20.88 -19.59
C CYS A 265 -3.26 -21.53 -19.26
N MET A 266 -3.11 -22.00 -18.04
CA MET A 266 -1.99 -22.82 -17.60
C MET A 266 -2.49 -24.23 -17.24
N ASP A 267 -1.79 -25.26 -17.71
CA ASP A 267 -2.16 -26.67 -17.52
C ASP A 267 -3.61 -27.00 -17.93
N GLY A 268 -4.12 -26.33 -18.97
CA GLY A 268 -5.46 -26.55 -19.53
C GLY A 268 -6.60 -25.94 -18.71
N LYS A 269 -6.28 -25.08 -17.74
CA LYS A 269 -7.25 -24.32 -16.95
C LYS A 269 -7.02 -22.83 -17.10
N VAL A 270 -8.09 -22.05 -17.01
CA VAL A 270 -8.03 -20.59 -16.97
C VAL A 270 -7.23 -20.18 -15.74
N SER A 271 -6.05 -19.61 -15.94
CA SER A 271 -5.13 -19.22 -14.87
C SER A 271 -5.09 -17.71 -14.68
N VAL A 272 -5.35 -16.94 -15.74
CA VAL A 272 -5.29 -15.48 -15.70
C VAL A 272 -6.48 -14.90 -16.45
N ILE A 273 -7.08 -13.84 -15.91
CA ILE A 273 -8.03 -12.97 -16.61
C ILE A 273 -7.60 -11.51 -16.37
N ILE A 274 -7.41 -10.75 -17.43
CA ILE A 274 -7.00 -9.34 -17.41
C ILE A 274 -8.12 -8.50 -18.02
N LEU A 275 -8.54 -7.45 -17.33
CA LEU A 275 -9.51 -6.48 -17.82
C LEU A 275 -8.82 -5.13 -18.00
N THR A 276 -8.86 -4.60 -19.22
CA THR A 276 -8.28 -3.31 -19.61
C THR A 276 -9.29 -2.47 -20.39
N GLY A 277 -9.14 -1.15 -20.35
CA GLY A 277 -10.00 -0.21 -21.08
C GLY A 277 -11.12 0.40 -20.24
N SER A 278 -11.96 1.25 -20.83
CA SER A 278 -12.99 2.01 -20.10
C SER A 278 -14.35 2.00 -20.80
N GLY A 279 -15.43 2.19 -20.05
CA GLY A 279 -16.81 2.26 -20.55
C GLY A 279 -17.83 1.64 -19.59
N GLU A 280 -19.11 2.03 -19.71
CA GLU A 280 -20.19 1.50 -18.85
C GLU A 280 -20.47 0.00 -19.07
N GLU A 281 -20.16 -0.51 -20.27
CA GLU A 281 -20.31 -1.91 -20.68
C GLU A 281 -19.13 -2.80 -20.28
N MET A 282 -18.12 -2.27 -19.56
CA MET A 282 -17.02 -3.10 -19.07
C MET A 282 -17.51 -4.14 -18.06
N LEU A 283 -17.00 -5.36 -18.20
CA LEU A 283 -17.20 -6.45 -17.25
C LEU A 283 -16.61 -6.08 -15.89
N ASN A 284 -17.09 -6.78 -14.86
CA ASN A 284 -16.58 -6.64 -13.51
C ASN A 284 -16.03 -7.97 -13.03
N PHE A 285 -15.09 -7.90 -12.10
CA PHE A 285 -14.67 -9.06 -11.33
C PHE A 285 -15.00 -8.80 -9.86
N HIS A 286 -15.84 -9.64 -9.26
CA HIS A 286 -16.30 -9.46 -7.89
C HIS A 286 -16.87 -8.05 -7.61
N GLY A 287 -17.63 -7.50 -8.58
CA GLY A 287 -18.18 -6.15 -8.52
C GLY A 287 -17.20 -5.03 -8.93
N VAL A 288 -15.89 -5.27 -8.93
CA VAL A 288 -14.86 -4.27 -9.27
C VAL A 288 -14.80 -4.05 -10.78
N LYS A 289 -14.77 -2.79 -11.21
CA LYS A 289 -14.69 -2.37 -12.63
C LYS A 289 -13.54 -1.41 -12.87
N VAL A 290 -13.01 -1.43 -14.09
CA VAL A 290 -12.09 -0.39 -14.56
C VAL A 290 -12.80 0.96 -14.52
N GLY A 291 -12.10 1.98 -14.01
CA GLY A 291 -12.62 3.33 -13.76
C GLY A 291 -13.07 3.58 -12.32
N MET A 292 -13.30 2.53 -11.51
CA MET A 292 -13.59 2.69 -10.08
C MET A 292 -12.37 3.23 -9.32
N THR A 293 -12.62 3.84 -8.17
CA THR A 293 -11.54 4.19 -7.24
C THR A 293 -11.08 2.96 -6.46
N LEU A 294 -9.85 2.99 -5.93
CA LEU A 294 -9.35 1.93 -5.04
C LEU A 294 -10.19 1.81 -3.76
N GLU A 295 -10.73 2.93 -3.24
CA GLU A 295 -11.58 2.94 -2.06
C GLU A 295 -12.90 2.18 -2.28
N GLU A 296 -13.49 2.31 -3.47
CA GLU A 296 -14.70 1.55 -3.84
C GLU A 296 -14.39 0.05 -3.99
N ALA A 297 -13.25 -0.28 -4.62
CA ALA A 297 -12.81 -1.66 -4.76
C ALA A 297 -12.50 -2.32 -3.40
N ASP A 298 -11.86 -1.59 -2.48
CA ASP A 298 -11.60 -2.06 -1.10
C ASP A 298 -12.89 -2.49 -0.41
N VAL A 299 -13.99 -1.76 -0.59
CA VAL A 299 -15.30 -2.08 0.01
C VAL A 299 -15.93 -3.32 -0.64
N LEU A 300 -15.82 -3.45 -1.96
CA LEU A 300 -16.44 -4.56 -2.72
C LEU A 300 -15.72 -5.88 -2.48
N LEU A 301 -14.41 -5.86 -2.29
CA LEU A 301 -13.58 -7.05 -2.13
C LEU A 301 -13.53 -7.56 -0.68
N ALA A 302 -13.85 -6.73 0.31
CA ALA A 302 -13.59 -7.01 1.73
C ALA A 302 -14.38 -8.19 2.32
N ASP A 303 -15.44 -8.68 1.68
CA ASP A 303 -16.20 -9.85 2.15
C ASP A 303 -15.50 -11.18 1.83
N LYS A 304 -14.65 -11.22 0.80
CA LYS A 304 -14.01 -12.45 0.31
C LYS A 304 -12.49 -12.35 0.13
N TYR A 305 -11.98 -11.22 -0.35
CA TYR A 305 -10.57 -11.02 -0.64
C TYR A 305 -9.89 -10.15 0.43
N SER A 306 -8.73 -10.60 0.90
CA SER A 306 -7.90 -9.85 1.85
C SER A 306 -6.82 -9.05 1.12
N LYS A 307 -6.68 -7.77 1.45
CA LYS A 307 -5.65 -6.89 0.87
C LYS A 307 -4.26 -7.35 1.29
N ALA A 308 -3.45 -7.80 0.34
CA ALA A 308 -2.09 -8.31 0.56
C ALA A 308 -1.01 -7.20 0.51
N GLY A 309 -1.36 -6.02 -0.01
CA GLY A 309 -0.48 -4.85 -0.10
C GLY A 309 -0.19 -4.44 -1.54
N ASP A 310 0.84 -3.60 -1.73
CA ASP A 310 1.23 -3.12 -3.06
C ASP A 310 2.45 -3.86 -3.59
N LEU A 311 2.40 -4.25 -4.87
CA LEU A 311 3.43 -4.99 -5.56
C LEU A 311 3.54 -4.50 -7.01
N GLU A 312 4.75 -4.11 -7.44
CA GLU A 312 5.02 -3.71 -8.83
C GLU A 312 4.04 -2.65 -9.40
N GLY A 313 3.54 -1.77 -8.53
CA GLY A 313 2.57 -0.73 -8.90
C GLY A 313 1.11 -1.19 -8.94
N LYS A 314 0.82 -2.41 -8.47
CA LYS A 314 -0.52 -2.98 -8.32
C LYS A 314 -0.86 -3.13 -6.85
N THR A 315 -2.10 -2.79 -6.48
CA THR A 315 -2.64 -3.14 -5.17
C THR A 315 -3.24 -4.55 -5.25
N VAL A 316 -2.74 -5.47 -4.44
CA VAL A 316 -3.03 -6.90 -4.53
C VAL A 316 -4.00 -7.34 -3.42
N TYR A 317 -4.95 -8.20 -3.77
CA TYR A 317 -5.93 -8.84 -2.90
C TYR A 317 -5.94 -10.34 -3.15
N ILE A 318 -6.16 -11.15 -2.11
CA ILE A 318 -6.06 -12.60 -2.20
C ILE A 318 -7.24 -13.26 -1.46
N ASP A 319 -7.87 -14.21 -2.12
CA ASP A 319 -8.76 -15.21 -1.54
C ASP A 319 -8.03 -16.55 -1.47
N LEU A 320 -7.63 -16.94 -0.26
CA LEU A 320 -6.91 -18.18 -0.01
C LEU A 320 -7.80 -19.44 -0.08
N GLU A 321 -9.11 -19.29 0.09
CA GLU A 321 -10.03 -20.43 0.04
C GLU A 321 -10.31 -20.85 -1.39
N ALA A 322 -10.57 -19.87 -2.29
CA ALA A 322 -10.75 -20.15 -3.71
C ALA A 322 -9.42 -20.26 -4.47
N GLY A 323 -8.33 -19.76 -3.89
CA GLY A 323 -7.03 -19.74 -4.55
C GLY A 323 -6.93 -18.67 -5.63
N ASN A 324 -7.51 -17.50 -5.41
CA ASN A 324 -7.57 -16.43 -6.40
C ASN A 324 -6.86 -15.16 -5.91
N GLY A 325 -6.17 -14.48 -6.80
CA GLY A 325 -5.55 -13.17 -6.58
C GLY A 325 -6.16 -12.12 -7.49
N ILE A 326 -6.27 -10.88 -7.00
CA ILE A 326 -6.70 -9.72 -7.78
C ILE A 326 -5.61 -8.64 -7.64
N GLY A 327 -5.01 -8.22 -8.74
CA GLY A 327 -4.11 -7.08 -8.83
C GLY A 327 -4.81 -5.89 -9.48
N LEU A 328 -4.84 -4.74 -8.80
CA LEU A 328 -5.45 -3.51 -9.31
C LEU A 328 -4.36 -2.49 -9.65
N VAL A 329 -4.24 -2.13 -10.93
CA VAL A 329 -3.41 -0.99 -11.36
C VAL A 329 -4.27 0.26 -11.28
N SER A 330 -3.75 1.31 -10.65
CA SER A 330 -4.43 2.61 -10.62
C SER A 330 -3.56 3.72 -11.21
N ALA A 331 -4.20 4.64 -11.94
CA ALA A 331 -3.60 5.86 -12.44
C ALA A 331 -4.58 7.01 -12.23
N ASP A 332 -4.07 8.17 -11.80
CA ASP A 332 -4.87 9.38 -11.56
C ASP A 332 -6.09 9.18 -10.62
N GLY A 333 -5.99 8.20 -9.70
CA GLY A 333 -7.04 7.89 -8.72
C GLY A 333 -8.12 6.93 -9.20
N SER A 334 -8.02 6.41 -10.43
CA SER A 334 -8.94 5.41 -10.99
C SER A 334 -8.19 4.13 -11.36
N ILE A 335 -8.84 2.99 -11.16
CA ILE A 335 -8.36 1.69 -11.61
C ILE A 335 -8.34 1.70 -13.14
N THR A 336 -7.22 1.31 -13.74
CA THR A 336 -7.04 1.25 -15.20
C THR A 336 -6.92 -0.16 -15.73
N GLU A 337 -6.58 -1.12 -14.86
CA GLU A 337 -6.41 -2.53 -15.18
C GLU A 337 -6.74 -3.38 -13.94
N ILE A 338 -7.39 -4.51 -14.17
CA ILE A 338 -7.71 -5.52 -13.16
C ILE A 338 -7.13 -6.84 -13.66
N ASP A 339 -6.21 -7.39 -12.89
CA ASP A 339 -5.64 -8.70 -13.15
C ASP A 339 -6.17 -9.69 -12.15
N VAL A 340 -6.62 -10.83 -12.62
CA VAL A 340 -7.11 -11.92 -11.80
C VAL A 340 -6.27 -13.14 -12.10
N THR A 341 -5.76 -13.78 -11.06
CA THR A 341 -4.93 -14.97 -11.18
C THR A 341 -5.53 -16.10 -10.34
N HIS A 342 -5.55 -17.32 -10.89
CA HIS A 342 -5.77 -18.55 -10.14
C HIS A 342 -4.43 -19.14 -9.73
N PHE A 343 -4.26 -19.40 -8.43
CA PHE A 343 -3.09 -20.06 -7.88
C PHE A 343 -3.29 -21.57 -7.90
N THR A 344 -2.22 -22.29 -8.24
CA THR A 344 -2.16 -23.73 -8.01
C THR A 344 -2.11 -24.04 -6.52
N GLU A 345 -2.50 -25.26 -6.15
CA GLU A 345 -2.40 -25.74 -4.77
C GLU A 345 -0.96 -25.66 -4.23
N GLU A 346 0.04 -25.88 -5.08
CA GLU A 346 1.45 -25.79 -4.69
C GLU A 346 1.86 -24.33 -4.38
N GLU A 347 1.44 -23.36 -5.20
CA GLU A 347 1.68 -21.93 -4.98
C GLU A 347 0.96 -21.41 -3.74
N LEU A 348 -0.28 -21.87 -3.48
CA LEU A 348 -1.00 -21.53 -2.26
C LEU A 348 -0.30 -22.11 -1.03
N GLN A 349 0.19 -23.34 -1.09
CA GLN A 349 0.93 -23.93 0.02
C GLN A 349 2.22 -23.19 0.31
N GLU A 350 2.94 -22.73 -0.72
CA GLU A 350 4.14 -21.91 -0.55
C GLU A 350 3.79 -20.54 0.05
N TYR A 351 2.77 -19.86 -0.47
CA TYR A 351 2.27 -18.60 0.07
C TYR A 351 1.83 -18.74 1.54
N MET A 352 1.07 -19.80 1.85
CA MET A 352 0.63 -20.09 3.22
C MET A 352 1.79 -20.40 4.15
N ALA A 353 2.79 -21.16 3.68
CA ALA A 353 3.98 -21.46 4.47
C ALA A 353 4.75 -20.19 4.84
N VAL A 354 4.91 -19.27 3.87
CA VAL A 354 5.58 -17.98 4.09
C VAL A 354 4.74 -17.05 4.97
N THR A 355 3.44 -16.93 4.72
CA THR A 355 2.55 -16.07 5.52
C THR A 355 2.41 -16.53 6.97
N GLN A 356 2.53 -17.84 7.24
CA GLN A 356 2.57 -18.39 8.61
C GLN A 356 3.86 -18.05 9.38
N GLU A 357 4.92 -17.59 8.70
CA GLU A 357 6.11 -17.06 9.37
C GLU A 357 5.89 -15.66 9.95
N TYR A 358 4.87 -14.92 9.48
CA TYR A 358 4.47 -13.63 10.02
C TYR A 358 3.52 -13.80 11.21
N ILE A 359 3.62 -12.90 12.17
CA ILE A 359 2.69 -12.77 13.29
C ILE A 359 1.43 -12.03 12.84
N PHE A 360 1.59 -10.94 12.09
CA PHE A 360 0.49 -10.17 11.51
C PHE A 360 0.73 -9.97 10.01
N PRO A 361 0.39 -10.95 9.17
CA PRO A 361 0.75 -10.96 7.74
C PRO A 361 0.27 -9.72 6.98
N ASP A 362 -0.84 -9.14 7.39
CA ASP A 362 -1.57 -8.01 6.80
C ASP A 362 -1.41 -6.68 7.58
N SER A 363 -0.46 -6.60 8.51
CA SER A 363 -0.14 -5.38 9.25
C SER A 363 0.36 -4.22 8.39
N ASN A 364 0.74 -4.48 7.13
CA ASN A 364 1.15 -3.49 6.15
C ASN A 364 -0.02 -2.90 5.34
N SER A 365 -1.20 -3.53 5.35
CA SER A 365 -2.31 -3.19 4.44
C SER A 365 -3.62 -2.86 5.15
N ARG A 366 -3.73 -3.11 6.46
CA ARG A 366 -4.91 -2.73 7.26
C ARG A 366 -4.56 -2.42 8.71
N TYR A 367 -5.51 -1.80 9.41
CA TYR A 367 -5.45 -1.64 10.86
C TYR A 367 -5.73 -2.97 11.57
N LEU A 368 -4.87 -3.31 12.54
CA LEU A 368 -5.08 -4.40 13.47
C LEU A 368 -6.12 -4.00 14.52
N SER A 369 -6.92 -4.96 14.97
CA SER A 369 -7.85 -4.75 16.08
C SER A 369 -7.23 -5.10 17.43
N GLU A 370 -7.75 -4.51 18.51
CA GLU A 370 -7.36 -4.87 19.87
C GLU A 370 -7.57 -6.38 20.17
N GLU A 371 -8.58 -7.01 19.58
CA GLU A 371 -8.87 -8.43 19.78
C GLU A 371 -7.75 -9.32 19.21
N GLU A 372 -7.29 -9.00 18.00
CA GLU A 372 -6.18 -9.69 17.35
C GLU A 372 -4.90 -9.57 18.15
N ILE A 373 -4.57 -8.37 18.62
CA ILE A 373 -3.40 -8.12 19.48
C ILE A 373 -3.55 -8.87 20.81
N ARG A 374 -4.76 -8.91 21.37
CA ARG A 374 -5.02 -9.66 22.61
C ARG A 374 -4.87 -11.17 22.44
N SER A 375 -5.06 -11.70 21.23
CA SER A 375 -4.93 -13.12 20.92
C SER A 375 -3.47 -13.59 20.83
N ILE A 376 -2.52 -12.67 20.63
CA ILE A 376 -1.08 -12.97 20.60
C ILE A 376 -0.54 -13.03 22.04
N GLU A 377 0.49 -13.85 22.28
CA GLU A 377 1.17 -13.92 23.58
C GLU A 377 2.01 -12.66 23.84
N ALA A 378 2.12 -12.22 25.10
CA ALA A 378 2.72 -10.93 25.45
C ALA A 378 4.20 -10.79 25.03
N ASP A 379 4.97 -11.88 25.14
CA ASP A 379 6.36 -11.98 24.71
C ASP A 379 6.53 -11.96 23.20
N ARG A 380 5.50 -12.34 22.44
CA ARG A 380 5.50 -12.29 20.97
C ARG A 380 5.12 -10.92 20.40
N LEU A 381 4.50 -10.04 21.19
CA LEU A 381 4.13 -8.70 20.71
C LEU A 381 5.36 -7.86 20.33
N TRP A 382 6.44 -7.95 21.11
CA TRP A 382 7.71 -7.29 20.79
C TRP A 382 8.25 -7.71 19.43
N ILE A 383 8.19 -9.01 19.11
CA ILE A 383 8.56 -9.53 17.80
C ILE A 383 7.59 -9.00 16.73
N ALA A 384 6.29 -8.99 17.01
CA ALA A 384 5.25 -8.55 16.08
C ALA A 384 5.38 -7.07 15.69
N ARG A 385 5.73 -6.20 16.65
CA ARG A 385 6.03 -4.79 16.37
C ARG A 385 7.27 -4.66 15.49
N ASN A 386 8.33 -5.40 15.81
CA ASN A 386 9.57 -5.37 15.06
C ASN A 386 9.48 -6.04 13.68
N GLU A 387 8.48 -6.91 13.47
CA GLU A 387 8.17 -7.48 12.15
C GLU A 387 7.86 -6.38 11.12
N ILE A 388 7.15 -5.33 11.54
CA ILE A 388 6.82 -4.20 10.68
C ILE A 388 8.11 -3.50 10.21
N PHE A 389 9.11 -3.32 11.08
CA PHE A 389 10.40 -2.76 10.67
C PHE A 389 11.22 -3.74 9.80
N ALA A 390 11.17 -5.03 10.12
CA ALA A 390 11.87 -6.08 9.39
C ALA A 390 11.41 -6.20 7.93
N ARG A 391 10.12 -5.96 7.65
CA ARG A 391 9.57 -5.92 6.27
C ARG A 391 10.27 -4.90 5.37
N HIS A 392 10.75 -3.81 5.98
CA HIS A 392 11.49 -2.74 5.30
C HIS A 392 13.01 -2.92 5.39
N GLY A 393 13.48 -4.11 5.76
CA GLY A 393 14.89 -4.47 5.80
C GLY A 393 15.66 -3.83 6.95
N TYR A 394 15.00 -3.38 8.02
CA TYR A 394 15.68 -2.83 9.20
C TYR A 394 16.66 -3.83 9.81
N ILE A 395 17.92 -3.43 9.99
CA ILE A 395 18.96 -4.24 10.64
C ILE A 395 18.91 -4.01 12.16
N PHE A 396 18.74 -5.07 12.94
CA PHE A 396 18.55 -5.01 14.39
C PHE A 396 19.87 -5.10 15.16
N ASP A 397 20.08 -4.20 16.12
CA ASP A 397 21.18 -4.28 17.09
C ASP A 397 20.95 -5.37 18.16
N SER A 398 19.68 -5.66 18.46
CA SER A 398 19.29 -6.75 19.35
C SER A 398 19.66 -8.09 18.72
N GLU A 399 20.55 -8.83 19.38
CA GLU A 399 20.97 -10.15 18.92
C GLU A 399 19.78 -11.11 18.80
N GLU A 400 18.79 -11.00 19.70
CA GLU A 400 17.59 -11.83 19.71
C GLU A 400 16.70 -11.56 18.49
N LEU A 401 16.37 -10.29 18.21
CA LEU A 401 15.56 -9.94 17.02
C LEU A 401 16.30 -10.27 15.73
N GLN A 402 17.60 -9.98 15.68
CA GLN A 402 18.40 -10.25 14.50
C GLN A 402 18.47 -11.76 14.22
N GLN A 403 18.64 -12.59 15.25
CA GLN A 403 18.60 -14.04 15.09
C GLN A 403 17.20 -14.54 14.71
N TYR A 404 16.15 -13.98 15.30
CA TYR A 404 14.77 -14.34 14.97
C TYR A 404 14.48 -14.10 13.49
N PHE A 405 14.64 -12.86 13.01
CA PHE A 405 14.31 -12.51 11.63
C PHE A 405 15.25 -13.16 10.61
N ASN A 406 16.54 -13.38 10.94
CA ASN A 406 17.43 -14.17 10.07
C ASN A 406 16.97 -15.62 9.85
N ASN A 407 16.10 -16.17 10.72
CA ASN A 407 15.52 -17.50 10.55
C ASN A 407 14.16 -17.47 9.84
N THR A 408 13.59 -16.29 9.58
CA THR A 408 12.45 -16.15 8.68
C THR A 408 12.94 -16.19 7.25
N SER A 409 12.19 -16.82 6.36
CA SER A 409 12.54 -16.90 4.96
C SER A 409 12.56 -15.49 4.37
N TRP A 410 11.53 -14.68 4.61
CA TRP A 410 11.27 -13.42 3.91
C TRP A 410 12.19 -12.24 4.29
N TYR A 411 12.85 -12.25 5.45
CA TYR A 411 13.60 -11.10 5.94
C TYR A 411 14.97 -10.94 5.25
N VAL A 412 15.26 -9.71 4.81
CA VAL A 412 16.58 -9.33 4.30
C VAL A 412 16.98 -7.97 4.89
N GLY A 413 17.86 -7.98 5.90
CA GLY A 413 18.41 -6.77 6.50
C GLY A 413 19.26 -5.97 5.51
N THR A 414 18.78 -4.80 5.08
CA THR A 414 19.41 -3.92 4.08
C THR A 414 19.53 -2.47 4.55
N VAL A 415 18.74 -2.05 5.53
CA VAL A 415 18.65 -0.67 6.02
C VAL A 415 19.24 -0.60 7.44
N PRO A 416 20.41 0.03 7.63
CA PRO A 416 20.96 0.29 8.95
C PRO A 416 20.05 1.20 9.78
N ALA A 417 20.05 1.05 11.11
CA ALA A 417 19.22 1.85 12.02
C ALA A 417 19.34 3.37 11.79
N GLU A 418 20.55 3.86 11.52
CA GLU A 418 20.82 5.29 11.25
C GLU A 418 20.13 5.84 9.98
N GLN A 419 19.73 4.97 9.06
CA GLN A 419 19.10 5.31 7.79
C GLN A 419 17.61 5.00 7.77
N PHE A 420 17.07 4.41 8.84
CA PHE A 420 15.68 4.04 8.92
C PHE A 420 14.84 5.21 9.45
N ASN A 421 14.16 5.91 8.54
CA ASN A 421 13.23 6.97 8.88
C ASN A 421 11.78 6.44 8.85
N MET A 422 11.21 6.18 10.03
CA MET A 422 9.84 5.66 10.17
C MET A 422 8.80 6.53 9.47
N ASP A 423 8.98 7.85 9.43
CA ASP A 423 8.01 8.76 8.81
C ASP A 423 7.97 8.63 7.28
N GLU A 424 9.11 8.30 6.67
CA GLU A 424 9.25 8.18 5.22
C GLU A 424 9.03 6.75 4.73
N ILE A 425 9.41 5.75 5.53
CA ILE A 425 9.41 4.33 5.14
C ILE A 425 8.06 3.67 5.43
N LEU A 426 7.47 3.94 6.60
CA LEU A 426 6.24 3.28 7.02
C LEU A 426 5.01 3.99 6.46
N ASN A 427 4.03 3.19 6.03
CA ASN A 427 2.73 3.72 5.65
C ASN A 427 1.83 4.00 6.88
N ASP A 428 0.64 4.54 6.64
CA ASP A 428 -0.28 4.94 7.72
C ASP A 428 -0.80 3.75 8.55
N PHE A 429 -1.02 2.59 7.93
CA PHE A 429 -1.43 1.37 8.63
C PHE A 429 -0.32 0.88 9.55
N GLU A 430 0.89 0.76 9.02
CA GLU A 430 2.08 0.30 9.74
C GLU A 430 2.36 1.18 10.96
N LYS A 431 2.34 2.51 10.80
CA LYS A 431 2.52 3.46 11.92
C LYS A 431 1.49 3.24 13.02
N LYS A 432 0.21 3.12 12.66
CA LYS A 432 -0.88 2.91 13.63
C LYS A 432 -0.81 1.53 14.29
N ASN A 433 -0.42 0.51 13.55
CA ASN A 433 -0.26 -0.84 14.09
C ASN A 433 0.94 -0.93 15.05
N VAL A 434 2.06 -0.27 14.74
CA VAL A 434 3.20 -0.14 15.67
C VAL A 434 2.76 0.50 16.98
N GLU A 435 2.06 1.65 16.93
CA GLU A 435 1.52 2.34 18.11
C GLU A 435 0.61 1.42 18.94
N LEU A 436 -0.31 0.71 18.28
CA LEU A 436 -1.29 -0.14 18.95
C LEU A 436 -0.64 -1.37 19.60
N ILE A 437 0.33 -2.00 18.93
CA ILE A 437 1.07 -3.14 19.47
C ILE A 437 1.94 -2.68 20.66
N GLU A 438 2.63 -1.55 20.53
CA GLU A 438 3.42 -0.97 21.62
C GLU A 438 2.56 -0.65 22.85
N MET A 439 1.39 -0.07 22.65
CA MET A 439 0.44 0.18 23.75
C MET A 439 0.07 -1.13 24.46
N ALA A 440 -0.23 -2.20 23.72
CA ALA A 440 -0.55 -3.49 24.31
C ALA A 440 0.65 -4.20 24.96
N GLU A 441 1.86 -4.06 24.41
CA GLU A 441 3.11 -4.48 25.06
C GLU A 441 3.25 -3.80 26.43
N ASN A 442 3.09 -2.49 26.45
CA ASN A 442 3.20 -1.67 27.65
C ASN A 442 2.14 -2.07 28.69
N GLU A 443 0.87 -2.18 28.31
CA GLU A 443 -0.21 -2.65 29.20
C GLU A 443 0.09 -4.02 29.81
N ARG A 444 0.61 -4.96 29.03
CA ARG A 444 0.88 -6.35 29.45
C ARG A 444 2.17 -6.50 30.26
N ASN A 445 3.16 -5.67 29.97
CA ASN A 445 4.41 -5.58 30.70
C ASN A 445 4.29 -4.72 31.97
N GLY A 446 3.12 -4.12 32.23
CA GLY A 446 2.84 -3.32 33.43
C GLY A 446 3.26 -1.85 33.34
N ARG A 447 3.50 -1.32 32.13
CA ARG A 447 3.75 0.10 31.85
C ARG A 447 2.48 0.78 31.33
N ASN A 448 1.85 1.61 32.16
CA ASN A 448 0.86 2.57 31.69
C ASN A 448 1.61 3.73 31.01
N ASP A 449 1.65 3.75 29.68
CA ASP A 449 2.18 4.89 28.94
C ASP A 449 1.11 5.98 28.80
N SER A 450 0.79 6.60 29.93
CA SER A 450 0.60 8.04 29.94
C SER A 450 1.92 8.62 30.42
N GLN A 451 2.85 8.93 29.52
CA GLN A 451 3.90 9.91 29.80
C GLN A 451 3.25 11.29 30.08
N GLU A 452 2.63 11.42 31.26
CA GLU A 452 2.87 12.63 32.04
C GLU A 452 4.32 12.50 32.51
N THR A 453 5.18 13.42 32.07
CA THR A 453 6.52 13.57 32.64
C THR A 453 6.41 13.47 34.16
N PHE A 454 7.17 12.56 34.78
CA PHE A 454 7.17 12.39 36.23
C PHE A 454 7.29 13.78 36.89
N ALA A 455 6.37 14.11 37.79
CA ALA A 455 6.19 15.46 38.32
C ALA A 455 7.40 15.96 39.12
N GLY A 456 8.31 15.06 39.52
CA GLY A 456 9.51 15.41 40.26
C GLY A 456 10.60 16.06 39.43
N ARG A 457 11.44 16.85 40.11
CA ARG A 457 12.66 17.44 39.52
C ARG A 457 13.89 17.18 40.40
N VAL A 458 15.04 17.05 39.75
CA VAL A 458 16.35 16.84 40.40
C VAL A 458 16.75 18.07 41.20
N GLY A 459 16.92 17.94 42.51
CA GLY A 459 17.39 18.99 43.40
C GLY A 459 16.93 18.84 44.85
N ALA A 460 17.26 19.83 45.67
CA ALA A 460 16.99 19.91 47.10
C ALA A 460 15.58 20.41 47.42
N TYR A 461 14.89 19.66 48.26
CA TYR A 461 13.62 20.00 48.88
C TYR A 461 13.79 20.05 50.40
N LEU A 462 13.20 21.06 51.03
CA LEU A 462 13.27 21.29 52.48
C LEU A 462 11.88 21.35 53.06
N THR A 463 11.69 20.76 54.24
CA THR A 463 10.46 21.03 54.98
C THR A 463 10.48 22.48 55.50
N PRO A 464 9.37 23.23 55.36
CA PRO A 464 9.25 24.57 55.94
C PRO A 464 9.05 24.53 57.47
N TYR A 465 8.94 23.33 58.05
CA TYR A 465 8.65 23.12 59.47
C TYR A 465 9.85 22.58 60.23
N ASP A 466 9.96 22.93 61.51
CA ASP A 466 10.84 22.24 62.45
C ASP A 466 10.18 20.90 62.81
N VAL A 467 10.89 19.82 62.52
CA VAL A 467 10.44 18.45 62.82
C VAL A 467 11.34 17.95 63.94
N ASP A 468 10.81 17.90 65.16
CA ASP A 468 11.52 17.43 66.35
C ASP A 468 12.90 18.10 66.59
N GLY A 469 13.01 19.40 66.32
CA GLY A 469 14.22 20.19 66.56
C GLY A 469 15.25 20.17 65.43
N PHE A 470 14.89 19.66 64.26
CA PHE A 470 15.73 19.68 63.07
C PHE A 470 14.91 20.01 61.82
N THR A 471 15.61 20.38 60.74
CA THR A 471 15.00 20.63 59.42
C THR A 471 15.42 19.52 58.47
N PRO A 472 14.57 18.50 58.26
CA PRO A 472 14.76 17.50 57.22
C PRO A 472 15.04 18.10 55.83
N ARG A 473 15.89 17.43 55.07
CA ARG A 473 16.23 17.76 53.68
C ARG A 473 16.17 16.50 52.84
N ILE A 474 15.54 16.60 51.67
CA ILE A 474 15.56 15.56 50.64
C ILE A 474 16.28 16.12 49.42
N ASP A 475 17.26 15.40 48.90
CA ASP A 475 17.89 15.74 47.63
C ASP A 475 17.54 14.67 46.60
N ILE A 476 16.84 15.04 45.54
CA ILE A 476 16.65 14.18 44.37
C ILE A 476 17.88 14.35 43.49
N LEU A 477 18.67 13.29 43.34
CA LEU A 477 19.96 13.34 42.64
C LEU A 477 19.81 13.01 41.15
N GLU A 478 18.94 12.07 40.82
CA GLU A 478 18.71 11.59 39.46
C GLU A 478 17.26 11.09 39.33
N ILE A 479 16.64 11.32 38.19
CA ILE A 479 15.34 10.77 37.82
C ILE A 479 15.53 10.05 36.49
N GLY A 480 15.45 8.72 36.52
CA GLY A 480 15.46 7.84 35.35
C GLY A 480 14.04 7.49 34.92
N GLU A 481 13.91 6.52 34.02
CA GLU A 481 12.60 6.11 33.47
C GLU A 481 11.67 5.48 34.52
N ASP A 482 12.20 4.56 35.35
CA ASP A 482 11.38 3.83 36.35
C ASP A 482 11.82 4.08 37.79
N THR A 483 12.89 4.85 38.01
CA THR A 483 13.47 5.06 39.34
C THR A 483 14.00 6.46 39.53
N LEU A 484 14.09 6.89 40.78
CA LEU A 484 14.85 8.08 41.17
C LEU A 484 15.85 7.73 42.27
N ILE A 485 16.97 8.45 42.28
CA ILE A 485 17.97 8.37 43.35
C ILE A 485 17.76 9.58 44.25
N PHE A 486 17.67 9.35 45.56
CA PHE A 486 17.49 10.42 46.52
C PHE A 486 18.39 10.26 47.75
N THR A 487 18.60 11.36 48.47
CA THR A 487 19.10 11.33 49.84
C THR A 487 18.11 11.96 50.80
N LEU A 488 18.07 11.45 52.04
CA LEU A 488 17.36 12.05 53.16
C LEU A 488 18.39 12.42 54.24
N GLY A 489 18.37 13.68 54.68
CA GLY A 489 19.31 14.21 55.66
C GLY A 489 18.71 15.34 56.48
N VAL A 490 19.58 16.07 57.17
CA VAL A 490 19.23 17.23 57.99
C VAL A 490 19.99 18.44 57.48
N LEU A 491 19.31 19.56 57.29
CA LEU A 491 19.91 20.81 56.84
C LEU A 491 21.05 21.24 57.79
N GLY A 492 22.24 21.45 57.22
CA GLY A 492 23.43 21.86 57.98
C GLY A 492 24.18 20.70 58.67
N HIS A 493 23.72 19.46 58.51
CA HIS A 493 24.42 18.26 58.98
C HIS A 493 25.29 17.67 57.85
N PRO A 494 26.55 17.25 58.11
CA PRO A 494 27.47 16.81 57.06
C PRO A 494 27.21 15.40 56.50
N THR A 495 26.34 14.62 57.16
CA THR A 495 26.06 13.23 56.80
C THR A 495 24.59 13.06 56.47
N ASN A 496 24.31 12.43 55.32
CA ASN A 496 22.96 11.99 54.94
C ASN A 496 22.60 10.72 55.74
N MET A 497 21.34 10.62 56.14
CA MET A 497 20.82 9.49 56.91
C MET A 497 20.43 8.32 56.00
N LEU A 498 20.00 8.62 54.78
CA LEU A 498 19.62 7.64 53.77
C LEU A 498 20.08 8.14 52.39
N GLU A 499 20.57 7.23 51.56
CA GLU A 499 20.85 7.44 50.13
C GLU A 499 20.46 6.15 49.41
N GLU A 500 19.35 6.17 48.69
CA GLU A 500 18.70 4.97 48.14
C GLU A 500 18.00 5.30 46.81
N SER A 501 17.62 4.25 46.08
CA SER A 501 16.78 4.36 44.89
C SER A 501 15.31 4.09 45.24
N ALA A 502 14.41 5.00 44.87
CA ALA A 502 12.97 4.78 44.94
C ALA A 502 12.42 4.41 43.55
N GLN A 503 11.46 3.48 43.52
CA GLN A 503 10.75 3.10 42.29
C GLN A 503 9.68 4.14 41.99
N ILE A 504 9.64 4.66 40.77
CA ILE A 504 8.55 5.50 40.28
C ILE A 504 7.37 4.58 40.01
N VAL A 505 6.26 4.79 40.71
CA VAL A 505 5.07 3.92 40.63
C VAL A 505 3.96 4.54 39.79
N ASP A 506 3.96 5.86 39.61
CA ASP A 506 3.10 6.61 38.71
C ASP A 506 3.68 8.01 38.42
N ALA A 507 2.94 8.85 37.68
CA ALA A 507 3.37 10.16 37.23
C ALA A 507 3.75 11.15 38.36
N ASN A 508 3.34 10.93 39.60
CA ASN A 508 3.64 11.83 40.70
C ASN A 508 4.08 11.11 41.98
N THR A 509 4.35 9.81 41.93
CA THR A 509 4.65 9.03 43.12
C THR A 509 5.87 8.15 42.93
N ALA A 510 6.76 8.17 43.92
CA ALA A 510 7.86 7.23 44.05
C ALA A 510 7.85 6.54 45.42
N GLN A 511 8.28 5.28 45.48
CA GLN A 511 8.27 4.48 46.69
C GLN A 511 9.59 3.76 46.92
N LEU A 512 10.05 3.76 48.17
CA LEU A 512 11.16 2.94 48.65
C LEU A 512 10.61 1.90 49.64
N ASP A 513 10.79 0.62 49.37
CA ASP A 513 10.62 -0.45 50.37
C ASP A 513 11.97 -0.76 51.03
N TYR A 514 12.15 -0.25 52.24
CA TYR A 514 13.33 -0.49 53.05
C TYR A 514 13.06 -1.57 54.09
N TYR A 515 13.15 -2.84 53.67
CA TYR A 515 12.95 -4.02 54.51
C TYR A 515 11.58 -4.05 55.22
N GLY A 516 10.51 -3.68 54.52
CA GLY A 516 9.14 -3.63 55.04
C GLY A 516 8.77 -2.29 55.69
N PHE A 517 9.70 -1.32 55.70
CA PHE A 517 9.41 0.09 55.96
C PHE A 517 9.28 0.82 54.62
N ILE A 518 8.07 1.17 54.25
CA ILE A 518 7.77 1.78 52.96
C ILE A 518 7.73 3.29 53.12
N ILE A 519 8.56 4.02 52.39
CA ILE A 519 8.49 5.48 52.26
C ILE A 519 7.84 5.80 50.92
N THR A 520 6.84 6.67 50.94
CA THR A 520 6.12 7.14 49.74
C THR A 520 6.32 8.63 49.59
N PHE A 521 6.86 9.04 48.45
CA PHE A 521 7.01 10.41 48.01
C PHE A 521 5.91 10.71 47.00
N THR A 522 5.05 11.68 47.28
CA THR A 522 3.97 12.09 46.36
C THR A 522 4.12 13.57 46.04
N TRP A 523 4.43 13.88 44.79
CA TRP A 523 4.50 15.24 44.28
C TRP A 523 3.08 15.80 44.13
N THR A 524 2.81 16.92 44.81
CA THR A 524 1.56 17.66 44.65
C THR A 524 1.64 18.69 43.52
N ASP A 525 2.86 19.12 43.21
CA ASP A 525 3.27 19.92 42.04
C ASP A 525 4.79 19.75 41.83
N GLU A 526 5.37 20.38 40.80
CA GLU A 526 6.81 20.29 40.50
C GLU A 526 7.73 20.75 41.64
N GLY A 527 7.24 21.59 42.55
CA GLY A 527 8.00 22.18 43.66
C GLY A 527 7.72 21.57 45.02
N SER A 528 6.77 20.66 45.16
CA SER A 528 6.24 20.24 46.47
C SER A 528 6.06 18.73 46.57
N ILE A 529 6.60 18.13 47.64
CA ILE A 529 6.55 16.69 47.92
C ILE A 529 5.86 16.46 49.27
N LEU A 530 4.84 15.60 49.30
CA LEU A 530 4.34 15.00 50.52
C LEU A 530 5.01 13.65 50.76
N VAL A 531 5.62 13.47 51.92
CA VAL A 531 6.34 12.25 52.28
C VAL A 531 5.63 11.54 53.42
N THR A 532 5.23 10.29 53.17
CA THR A 532 4.56 9.42 54.15
C THR A 532 5.35 8.13 54.33
N HIS A 533 5.10 7.39 55.41
CA HIS A 533 5.65 6.05 55.57
C HIS A 533 4.61 5.06 56.09
N GLN A 534 4.89 3.78 55.88
CA GLN A 534 4.18 2.66 56.47
C GLN A 534 5.17 1.63 57.02
N GLY A 535 4.88 1.10 58.21
CA GLY A 535 5.73 0.12 58.89
C GLY A 535 6.49 0.73 60.06
N GLU A 536 7.36 -0.06 60.68
CA GLU A 536 8.21 0.40 61.78
C GLU A 536 9.67 0.35 61.37
N LEU A 537 10.40 1.45 61.57
CA LEU A 537 11.84 1.48 61.43
C LEU A 537 12.51 1.42 62.81
N THR A 538 13.45 0.50 62.98
CA THR A 538 14.23 0.37 64.22
C THR A 538 15.72 0.56 63.90
N GLY A 539 16.44 1.29 64.76
CA GLY A 539 17.85 1.61 64.51
C GLY A 539 18.25 2.94 65.12
N MET A 540 19.50 3.35 64.91
CA MET A 540 19.97 4.66 65.38
C MET A 540 19.38 5.82 64.58
N ASP A 541 19.10 5.61 63.29
CA ASP A 541 18.61 6.66 62.39
C ASP A 541 17.09 6.79 62.36
N SER A 542 16.35 5.87 63.00
CA SER A 542 14.88 5.90 63.02
C SER A 542 14.32 7.11 63.76
N GLY A 543 15.06 7.67 64.73
CA GLY A 543 14.67 8.90 65.43
C GLY A 543 14.65 10.14 64.55
N ILE A 544 15.23 10.10 63.36
CA ILE A 544 15.24 11.19 62.38
C ILE A 544 14.36 10.83 61.18
N ILE A 545 14.48 9.59 60.68
CA ILE A 545 13.75 9.14 59.49
C ILE A 545 12.24 9.07 59.78
N MET A 546 11.82 8.54 60.94
CA MET A 546 10.40 8.38 61.24
C MET A 546 9.66 9.73 61.29
N PRO A 547 10.15 10.76 62.03
CA PRO A 547 9.50 12.08 61.99
C PRO A 547 9.58 12.75 60.61
N ALA A 548 10.69 12.59 59.89
CA ALA A 548 10.90 13.19 58.58
C ALA A 548 9.98 12.63 57.48
N THR A 549 9.43 11.43 57.66
CA THR A 549 8.54 10.77 56.69
C THR A 549 7.12 10.57 57.22
N ASP A 550 6.76 11.11 58.38
CA ASP A 550 5.40 11.00 58.93
C ASP A 550 4.51 12.14 58.42
N GLY A 551 4.10 12.05 57.15
CA GLY A 551 3.19 13.03 56.52
C GLY A 551 3.79 14.42 56.38
N GLN A 552 5.11 14.52 56.13
CA GLN A 552 5.83 15.78 56.04
C GLN A 552 5.79 16.36 54.62
N GLU A 553 5.56 17.67 54.54
CA GLU A 553 5.66 18.42 53.28
C GLU A 553 7.07 18.96 53.10
N TYR A 554 7.59 18.86 51.89
CA TYR A 554 8.88 19.39 51.46
C TYR A 554 8.68 20.29 50.26
N ILE A 555 9.33 21.45 50.27
CA ILE A 555 9.24 22.46 49.23
C ILE A 555 10.62 22.65 48.62
N TRP A 556 10.69 22.78 47.31
CA TRP A 556 11.92 23.05 46.61
C TRP A 556 12.62 24.30 47.11
N ALA A 557 13.91 24.18 47.33
CA ALA A 557 14.72 25.27 47.86
C ALA A 557 15.63 25.84 46.76
N GLU A 558 15.22 26.97 46.17
CA GLU A 558 16.02 27.68 45.14
C GLU A 558 17.41 28.09 45.63
N GLU A 559 17.60 28.26 46.94
CA GLU A 559 18.90 28.63 47.52
C GLU A 559 19.96 27.51 47.49
N PHE A 560 19.53 26.26 47.23
CA PHE A 560 20.38 25.06 47.29
C PHE A 560 20.51 24.33 45.95
N ASN A 561 19.86 24.83 44.90
CA ASN A 561 19.80 24.27 43.54
C ASN A 561 20.24 25.32 42.52
#